data_AF-A0A835IGD2-F1
#
_entry.id   AF-A0A835IGD2-F1
#
_cell.length_a   1.000
_cell.length_b   1.000
_cell.length_c   1.000
_cell.angle_alpha   90.00
_cell.angle_beta   90.00
_cell.angle_gamma   90.00
#
_symmetry.space_group_name_H-M   'P 1'
#
loop_
_entity.id
_entity.type
_entity.pdbx_description
1 polymer ?
#
loop_
_entity_poly.entity_id
_entity_poly.type
_entity_poly.pdbx_seq_one_letter_code
_entity_poly.pdbx_strand_id
1 'polypeptide(L)'
;MLLTITLETYIRSSGMTGMVSFKHAGKAFAAANSLMLVLPSEAFAETCEASTSVFNMPILLGVAVIGATVGALRRQAKIESYAPSLSYAPVGARISEDEVIIDSRKHDLILRLKAGKNFLRNQDPDKAFEEFKIALELAQDLKDPVEEKKAARGIGASLQRKGKYKDAVNYHSMVLAISERGGESSGNTEAYGAIADCYTEIGDLEKAAKFYDKYIATLELD
;
A
#
# COMPACT_ATOMS: atom_id res chain seq x y z
N MET A 1 18.40 33.31 -43.23
CA MET A 1 18.54 31.93 -42.73
C MET A 1 17.17 31.25 -42.84
N LEU A 2 16.87 30.69 -44.01
CA LEU A 2 15.63 29.96 -44.30
C LEU A 2 16.01 28.48 -44.37
N LEU A 3 15.55 27.68 -43.40
CA LEU A 3 15.74 26.23 -43.42
C LEU A 3 14.69 25.61 -44.36
N THR A 4 15.09 25.30 -45.59
CA THR A 4 14.33 24.47 -46.53
C THR A 4 14.43 23.01 -46.08
N ILE A 5 13.33 22.43 -45.60
CA ILE A 5 13.23 21.00 -45.29
C ILE A 5 12.72 20.28 -46.55
N THR A 6 13.60 19.56 -47.22
CA THR A 6 13.28 18.62 -48.29
C THR A 6 13.04 17.24 -47.69
N LEU A 7 11.82 16.70 -47.81
CA LEU A 7 11.50 15.31 -47.48
C LEU A 7 11.30 14.55 -48.80
N GLU A 8 12.20 13.62 -49.11
CA GLU A 8 11.99 12.61 -50.16
C GLU A 8 11.02 11.55 -49.62
N THR A 9 9.85 11.44 -50.21
CA THR A 9 8.91 10.34 -49.96
C THR A 9 8.98 9.36 -51.13
N TYR A 10 9.51 8.16 -50.87
CA TYR A 10 9.53 7.06 -51.84
C TYR A 10 8.29 6.17 -51.65
N ILE A 11 7.24 6.38 -52.46
CA ILE A 11 6.09 5.47 -52.56
C ILE A 11 6.19 4.74 -53.90
N ARG A 12 6.63 3.48 -53.85
CA ARG A 12 6.67 2.58 -55.00
C ARG A 12 5.29 1.97 -55.22
N SER A 13 4.45 2.66 -55.97
CA SER A 13 3.37 2.02 -56.74
C SER A 13 2.85 3.02 -57.76
N SER A 14 2.89 2.66 -59.05
CA SER A 14 2.25 3.38 -60.16
C SER A 14 2.95 4.65 -60.68
N GLY A 15 4.14 4.49 -61.26
CA GLY A 15 4.55 5.11 -62.55
C GLY A 15 4.39 6.62 -62.83
N MET A 16 4.11 7.51 -61.87
CA MET A 16 4.06 8.95 -62.09
C MET A 16 4.81 9.72 -61.00
N THR A 17 5.93 10.33 -61.37
CA THR A 17 6.74 11.21 -60.52
C THR A 17 6.11 12.61 -60.47
N GLY A 18 5.60 13.00 -59.30
CA GLY A 18 5.12 14.36 -59.05
C GLY A 18 5.67 14.91 -57.74
N MET A 19 6.50 15.94 -57.81
CA MET A 19 6.94 16.70 -56.64
C MET A 19 5.83 17.67 -56.22
N VAL A 20 5.21 17.45 -55.06
CA VAL A 20 4.27 18.43 -54.49
C VAL A 20 4.93 19.14 -53.33
N SER A 21 5.32 20.40 -53.56
CA SER A 21 5.96 21.25 -52.56
C SER A 21 4.89 22.02 -51.78
N PHE A 22 4.71 21.71 -50.49
CA PHE A 22 3.79 22.43 -49.63
C PHE A 22 4.53 23.43 -48.74
N LYS A 23 4.23 24.73 -48.91
CA LYS A 23 4.89 25.84 -48.19
C LYS A 23 4.45 26.04 -46.74
N HIS A 24 3.48 25.27 -46.21
CA HIS A 24 2.95 25.48 -44.86
C HIS A 24 2.73 24.15 -44.13
N ALA A 25 3.39 23.99 -42.98
CA ALA A 25 3.45 22.74 -42.20
C ALA A 25 2.07 22.20 -41.75
N GLY A 26 1.07 23.07 -41.59
CA GLY A 26 -0.27 22.67 -41.12
C GLY A 26 -1.04 21.76 -42.09
N LYS A 27 -0.76 21.82 -43.40
CA LYS A 27 -1.48 21.00 -44.39
C LYS A 27 -0.93 19.57 -44.52
N ALA A 28 0.33 19.34 -44.15
CA ALA A 28 0.94 18.01 -44.15
C ALA A 28 0.39 17.11 -43.03
N PHE A 29 0.04 17.70 -41.87
CA PHE A 29 -0.48 16.96 -40.73
C PHE A 29 -1.90 16.43 -40.96
N ALA A 30 -2.74 17.19 -41.68
CA ALA A 30 -4.11 16.78 -41.99
C ALA A 30 -4.16 15.57 -42.94
N ALA A 31 -3.23 15.46 -43.89
CA ALA A 31 -3.17 14.34 -44.84
C ALA A 31 -2.67 13.03 -44.21
N ALA A 32 -1.78 13.12 -43.21
CA ALA A 32 -1.30 11.95 -42.48
C ALA A 32 -2.38 11.38 -41.53
N ASN A 33 -3.16 12.24 -40.88
CA ASN A 33 -4.24 11.81 -39.98
C ASN A 33 -5.41 11.13 -40.70
N SER A 34 -5.68 11.46 -41.97
CA SER A 34 -6.74 10.79 -42.74
C SER A 34 -6.39 9.36 -43.17
N LEU A 35 -5.10 8.98 -43.17
CA LEU A 35 -4.67 7.63 -43.58
C LEU A 35 -4.74 6.59 -42.44
N MET A 36 -4.83 7.03 -41.19
CA MET A 36 -4.92 6.18 -39.99
C MET A 36 -6.32 5.57 -39.75
N LEU A 37 -7.32 5.95 -40.55
CA LEU A 37 -8.71 5.49 -40.41
C LEU A 37 -9.08 4.27 -41.28
N VAL A 38 -8.14 3.69 -42.03
CA VAL A 38 -8.48 2.70 -43.09
C VAL A 38 -7.91 1.29 -42.86
N LEU A 39 -7.14 1.02 -41.81
CA LEU A 39 -6.57 -0.33 -41.61
C LEU A 39 -7.01 -0.98 -40.29
N PRO A 40 -7.56 -2.21 -40.33
CA PRO A 40 -8.07 -2.87 -39.14
C PRO A 40 -6.94 -3.46 -38.30
N SER A 41 -7.20 -3.50 -36.99
CA SER A 41 -6.41 -4.09 -35.94
C SER A 41 -6.48 -5.61 -35.98
N GLU A 42 -5.39 -6.29 -36.34
CA GLU A 42 -5.08 -7.65 -35.87
C GLU A 42 -3.66 -8.06 -36.27
N ALA A 43 -3.10 -8.99 -35.48
CA ALA A 43 -1.86 -9.73 -35.70
C ALA A 43 -0.53 -8.99 -35.41
N PHE A 44 0.46 -9.56 -34.73
CA PHE A 44 0.63 -10.86 -34.09
C PHE A 44 1.84 -10.71 -33.15
N ALA A 45 1.82 -11.38 -32.01
CA ALA A 45 3.00 -11.57 -31.20
C ALA A 45 3.95 -12.55 -31.91
N GLU A 46 5.22 -12.21 -32.08
CA GLU A 46 6.24 -13.23 -32.32
C GLU A 46 7.61 -12.81 -31.80
N THR A 47 8.25 -13.78 -31.18
CA THR A 47 9.51 -13.76 -30.44
C THR A 47 10.71 -13.51 -31.34
N CYS A 48 11.72 -12.76 -30.89
CA CYS A 48 13.05 -12.82 -31.48
C CYS A 48 14.14 -12.93 -30.41
N GLU A 49 14.85 -14.04 -30.48
CA GLU A 49 16.15 -14.29 -29.85
C GLU A 49 17.22 -13.27 -30.31
N ALA A 50 18.26 -13.20 -29.50
CA ALA A 50 19.39 -12.32 -29.64
C ALA A 50 20.25 -12.63 -30.89
N SER A 51 20.58 -11.59 -31.65
CA SER A 51 21.97 -11.26 -32.04
C SER A 51 21.99 -10.12 -33.06
N THR A 52 23.08 -9.35 -33.04
CA THR A 52 23.40 -8.16 -33.89
C THR A 52 22.78 -6.85 -33.39
N SER A 53 23.44 -6.19 -32.44
CA SER A 53 24.51 -5.19 -32.66
C SER A 53 23.98 -3.80 -33.02
N VAL A 54 24.14 -2.89 -32.05
CA VAL A 54 24.67 -1.52 -32.20
C VAL A 54 23.91 -0.60 -33.17
N PHE A 55 23.34 0.48 -32.59
CA PHE A 55 22.58 1.58 -33.22
C PHE A 55 21.05 1.48 -33.15
N ASN A 56 20.46 1.75 -31.97
CA ASN A 56 19.28 2.61 -31.87
C ASN A 56 18.96 3.11 -30.44
N MET A 57 19.93 3.78 -29.81
CA MET A 57 19.76 4.42 -28.48
C MET A 57 19.42 5.93 -28.54
N PRO A 58 18.43 6.36 -29.35
CA PRO A 58 17.63 7.52 -28.93
C PRO A 58 16.12 7.37 -29.12
N ILE A 59 15.64 6.38 -29.89
CA ILE A 59 14.21 6.25 -30.25
C ILE A 59 13.41 5.57 -29.12
N LEU A 60 14.02 4.62 -28.40
CA LEU A 60 13.39 3.91 -27.27
C LEU A 60 13.06 4.82 -26.08
N LEU A 61 13.89 5.83 -25.80
CA LEU A 61 13.61 6.83 -24.75
C LEU A 61 12.38 7.69 -25.10
N GLY A 62 12.21 8.05 -26.38
CA GLY A 62 11.05 8.83 -26.84
C GLY A 62 9.73 8.06 -26.70
N VAL A 63 9.71 6.78 -27.08
CA VAL A 63 8.51 5.93 -26.97
C VAL A 63 8.14 5.68 -25.50
N ALA A 64 9.13 5.54 -24.61
CA ALA A 64 8.89 5.35 -23.17
C ALA A 64 8.25 6.59 -22.50
N VAL A 65 8.66 7.81 -22.87
CA VAL A 65 8.11 9.05 -22.30
C VAL A 65 6.65 9.29 -22.75
N ILE A 66 6.33 8.98 -24.01
CA ILE A 66 4.95 9.08 -24.52
C ILE A 66 4.04 8.04 -23.84
N GLY A 67 4.53 6.81 -23.61
CA GLY A 67 3.79 5.80 -22.85
C GLY A 67 3.52 6.19 -21.40
N ALA A 68 4.50 6.80 -20.72
CA ALA A 68 4.36 7.24 -19.32
C ALA A 68 3.35 8.39 -19.16
N THR A 69 3.32 9.34 -20.10
CA THR A 69 2.39 10.48 -20.08
C THR A 69 0.95 10.06 -20.38
N VAL A 70 0.72 9.19 -21.37
CA VAL A 70 -0.61 8.65 -21.68
C VAL A 70 -1.12 7.71 -20.56
N GLY A 71 -0.22 6.94 -19.93
CA GLY A 71 -0.55 6.09 -18.77
C GLY A 71 -0.90 6.87 -17.50
N ALA A 72 -0.35 8.07 -17.30
CA ALA A 72 -0.73 8.96 -16.21
C ALA A 72 -2.10 9.62 -16.46
N LEU A 73 -2.36 10.09 -17.69
CA LEU A 73 -3.65 10.67 -18.09
C LEU A 73 -4.81 9.67 -18.00
N ARG A 74 -4.59 8.38 -18.34
CA ARG A 74 -5.62 7.34 -18.22
C ARG A 74 -5.96 6.99 -16.76
N ARG A 75 -5.04 7.21 -15.82
CA ARG A 75 -5.34 7.09 -14.38
C ARG A 75 -6.11 8.29 -13.86
N GLN A 76 -5.79 9.51 -14.31
CA GLN A 76 -6.48 10.73 -13.87
C GLN A 76 -7.97 10.73 -14.29
N ALA A 77 -8.29 10.22 -15.48
CA ALA A 77 -9.67 10.12 -15.97
C ALA A 77 -10.56 9.12 -15.20
N LYS A 78 -9.99 8.26 -14.34
CA LYS A 78 -10.77 7.34 -13.49
C LYS A 78 -11.07 7.90 -12.10
N ILE A 79 -10.45 9.02 -11.72
CA ILE A 79 -10.70 9.68 -10.43
C ILE A 79 -11.91 10.63 -10.54
N GLU A 80 -12.17 11.18 -11.73
CA GLU A 80 -13.27 12.13 -11.96
C GLU A 80 -14.65 11.48 -12.05
N SER A 81 -14.74 10.15 -12.15
CA SER A 81 -16.04 9.45 -12.25
C SER A 81 -16.62 8.97 -10.91
N TYR A 82 -15.96 9.24 -9.77
CA TYR A 82 -16.36 8.68 -8.47
C TYR A 82 -17.00 9.68 -7.49
N ALA A 83 -17.37 10.89 -7.93
CA ALA A 83 -18.10 11.81 -7.06
C ALA A 83 -19.10 12.74 -7.79
N PRO A 84 -20.16 12.22 -8.44
CA PRO A 84 -21.34 13.04 -8.70
C PRO A 84 -22.22 13.03 -7.43
N SER A 85 -22.54 14.21 -6.91
CA SER A 85 -23.42 14.49 -5.75
C SER A 85 -22.80 14.49 -4.34
N LEU A 86 -21.78 15.32 -4.12
CA LEU A 86 -21.58 15.91 -2.79
C LEU A 86 -22.67 16.99 -2.57
N SER A 87 -23.81 16.58 -2.01
CA SER A 87 -24.82 17.52 -1.51
C SER A 87 -24.25 18.21 -0.27
N TYR A 88 -23.81 19.46 -0.41
CA TYR A 88 -23.50 20.31 0.73
C TYR A 88 -24.80 20.62 1.47
N ALA A 89 -25.13 19.82 2.48
CA ALA A 89 -26.05 20.21 3.54
C ALA A 89 -25.37 21.30 4.40
N PRO A 90 -26.11 22.32 4.89
CA PRO A 90 -25.50 23.43 5.59
C PRO A 90 -24.83 22.94 6.88
N VAL A 91 -23.62 23.43 7.12
CA VAL A 91 -22.88 23.32 8.38
C VAL A 91 -23.74 23.92 9.48
N GLY A 92 -24.52 23.07 10.12
CA GLY A 92 -25.39 23.38 11.24
C GLY A 92 -25.71 22.16 12.10
N ALA A 93 -25.01 21.04 11.87
CA ALA A 93 -24.93 20.00 12.87
C ALA A 93 -24.08 20.57 14.00
N ARG A 94 -24.69 20.83 15.15
CA ARG A 94 -23.95 20.89 16.41
C ARG A 94 -23.25 19.53 16.53
N ILE A 95 -22.01 19.47 16.06
CA ILE A 95 -21.18 18.31 16.30
C ILE A 95 -21.03 18.30 17.81
N SER A 96 -21.62 17.27 18.43
CA SER A 96 -21.45 17.05 19.86
C SER A 96 -19.94 17.07 20.11
N GLU A 97 -19.50 17.88 21.07
CA GLU A 97 -18.06 18.00 21.38
C GLU A 97 -17.44 16.62 21.59
N ASP A 98 -18.22 15.68 22.13
CA ASP A 98 -17.89 14.27 22.26
C ASP A 98 -17.51 13.58 20.94
N GLU A 99 -18.22 13.81 19.83
CA GLU A 99 -17.95 13.13 18.55
C GLU A 99 -16.66 13.65 17.87
N VAL A 100 -16.36 14.95 17.98
CA VAL A 100 -15.07 15.52 17.51
C VAL A 100 -13.90 15.09 18.42
N ILE A 101 -14.13 15.04 19.74
CA ILE A 101 -13.12 14.60 20.72
C ILE A 101 -12.82 13.11 20.56
N ILE A 102 -13.82 12.28 20.24
CA ILE A 102 -13.64 10.84 19.97
C ILE A 102 -12.76 10.64 18.72
N ASP A 103 -12.98 11.39 17.64
CA ASP A 103 -12.12 11.32 16.45
C ASP A 103 -10.66 11.70 16.79
N SER A 104 -10.47 12.79 17.55
CA SER A 104 -9.15 13.23 17.98
C SER A 104 -8.42 12.19 18.85
N ARG A 105 -9.10 11.58 19.83
CA ARG A 105 -8.51 10.53 20.69
C ARG A 105 -8.22 9.25 19.92
N LYS A 106 -9.08 8.86 18.98
CA LYS A 106 -8.85 7.70 18.12
C LYS A 106 -7.68 7.93 17.17
N HIS A 107 -7.54 9.16 16.66
CA HIS A 107 -6.37 9.55 15.87
C HIS A 107 -5.08 9.45 16.70
N ASP A 108 -5.06 9.99 17.92
CA ASP A 108 -3.89 9.89 18.81
C ASP A 108 -3.55 8.42 19.12
N LEU A 109 -4.54 7.59 19.46
CA LEU A 109 -4.35 6.16 19.66
C LEU A 109 -3.62 5.47 18.49
N ILE A 110 -4.06 5.72 17.26
CA ILE A 110 -3.45 5.14 16.06
C ILE A 110 -1.99 5.64 15.90
N LEU A 111 -1.73 6.92 16.18
CA LEU A 111 -0.39 7.49 16.14
C LEU A 111 0.54 6.84 17.18
N ARG A 112 0.07 6.65 18.42
CA ARG A 112 0.80 5.99 19.51
C ARG A 112 1.16 4.55 19.14
N LEU A 113 0.20 3.78 18.62
CA LEU A 113 0.44 2.41 18.14
C LEU A 113 1.49 2.36 17.01
N LYS A 114 1.44 3.33 16.08
CA LYS A 114 2.41 3.43 14.99
C LYS A 114 3.80 3.83 15.52
N ALA A 115 3.88 4.76 16.46
CA ALA A 115 5.12 5.19 17.10
C ALA A 115 5.77 4.02 17.86
N GLY A 116 5.00 3.29 18.68
CA GLY A 116 5.48 2.10 19.39
C GLY A 116 6.06 1.04 18.45
N LYS A 117 5.38 0.76 17.33
CA LYS A 117 5.90 -0.16 16.30
C LYS A 117 7.19 0.34 15.65
N ASN A 118 7.31 1.64 15.40
CA ASN A 118 8.53 2.23 14.85
C ASN A 118 9.69 2.11 15.84
N PHE A 119 9.47 2.38 17.14
CA PHE A 119 10.50 2.20 18.17
C PHE A 119 10.95 0.75 18.30
N LEU A 120 10.03 -0.22 18.23
CA LEU A 120 10.41 -1.63 18.11
C LEU A 120 11.27 -1.86 16.85
N ARG A 121 10.88 -1.39 15.66
CA ARG A 121 11.74 -1.58 14.47
C ARG A 121 13.14 -0.98 14.65
N ASN A 122 13.26 0.12 15.39
CA ASN A 122 14.52 0.81 15.67
C ASN A 122 15.31 0.23 16.86
N GLN A 123 14.86 -0.88 17.45
CA GLN A 123 15.47 -1.51 18.63
C GLN A 123 15.49 -0.64 19.90
N ASP A 124 14.50 0.25 20.05
CA ASP A 124 14.28 1.08 21.25
C ASP A 124 13.07 0.55 22.05
N PRO A 125 13.16 -0.58 22.77
CA PRO A 125 12.00 -1.19 23.43
C PRO A 125 11.48 -0.38 24.63
N ASP A 126 12.30 0.48 25.24
CA ASP A 126 11.85 1.34 26.34
C ASP A 126 10.85 2.40 25.86
N LYS A 127 11.16 3.10 24.77
CA LYS A 127 10.23 4.07 24.17
C LYS A 127 8.99 3.38 23.59
N ALA A 128 9.17 2.21 22.98
CA ALA A 128 8.04 1.42 22.50
C ALA A 128 7.06 1.07 23.63
N PHE A 129 7.58 0.65 24.78
CA PHE A 129 6.78 0.31 25.95
C PHE A 129 5.92 1.50 26.40
N GLU A 130 6.50 2.69 26.51
CA GLU A 130 5.75 3.90 26.93
C GLU A 130 4.66 4.27 25.92
N GLU A 131 4.95 4.27 24.61
CA GLU A 131 3.96 4.58 23.59
C GLU A 131 2.80 3.58 23.57
N PHE A 132 3.11 2.28 23.73
CA PHE A 132 2.07 1.26 23.79
C PHE A 132 1.26 1.30 25.09
N LYS A 133 1.85 1.76 26.20
CA LYS A 133 1.12 1.96 27.45
C LYS A 133 0.09 3.09 27.34
N ILE A 134 0.49 4.23 26.75
CA ILE A 134 -0.42 5.33 26.46
C ILE A 134 -1.52 4.88 25.50
N ALA A 135 -1.17 4.13 24.44
CA ALA A 135 -2.15 3.56 23.53
C ALA A 135 -3.14 2.61 24.23
N LEU A 136 -2.67 1.83 25.21
CA LEU A 136 -3.54 0.92 25.96
C LEU A 136 -4.58 1.68 26.78
N GLU A 137 -4.14 2.72 27.51
CA GLU A 137 -5.02 3.58 28.31
C GLU A 137 -6.09 4.25 27.42
N LEU A 138 -5.68 4.81 26.26
CA LEU A 138 -6.61 5.39 25.29
C LEU A 138 -7.60 4.37 24.72
N ALA A 139 -7.14 3.16 24.40
CA ALA A 139 -8.02 2.10 23.87
C ALA A 139 -9.06 1.66 24.91
N GLN A 140 -8.68 1.58 26.19
CA GLN A 140 -9.59 1.26 27.29
C GLN A 140 -10.64 2.35 27.50
N ASP A 141 -10.23 3.62 27.45
CA ASP A 141 -11.14 4.77 27.55
C ASP A 141 -12.15 4.82 26.39
N LEU A 142 -11.70 4.45 25.19
CA LEU A 142 -12.54 4.35 23.99
C LEU A 142 -13.36 3.05 23.95
N LYS A 143 -13.13 2.12 24.89
CA LYS A 143 -13.74 0.78 24.94
C LYS A 143 -13.60 0.02 23.63
N ASP A 144 -12.44 0.15 22.99
CA ASP A 144 -12.10 -0.54 21.73
C ASP A 144 -11.24 -1.79 22.02
N PRO A 145 -11.84 -2.99 22.10
CA PRO A 145 -11.12 -4.20 22.44
C PRO A 145 -10.08 -4.60 21.38
N VAL A 146 -10.28 -4.18 20.12
CA VAL A 146 -9.35 -4.51 19.03
C VAL A 146 -8.05 -3.74 19.20
N GLU A 147 -8.15 -2.44 19.49
CA GLU A 147 -6.98 -1.60 19.75
C GLU A 147 -6.35 -1.91 21.12
N GLU A 148 -7.14 -2.30 22.12
CA GLU A 148 -6.64 -2.77 23.42
C GLU A 148 -5.72 -3.98 23.25
N LYS A 149 -6.14 -4.97 22.44
CA LYS A 149 -5.32 -6.15 22.10
C LYS A 149 -4.02 -5.77 21.38
N LYS A 150 -4.08 -4.82 20.44
CA LYS A 150 -2.88 -4.37 19.70
C LYS A 150 -1.88 -3.68 20.62
N ALA A 151 -2.36 -2.82 21.51
CA ALA A 151 -1.52 -2.14 22.50
C ALA A 151 -0.89 -3.14 23.47
N ALA A 152 -1.69 -4.02 24.08
CA ALA A 152 -1.21 -5.05 25.01
C ALA A 152 -0.14 -5.96 24.37
N ARG A 153 -0.35 -6.41 23.13
CA ARG A 153 0.65 -7.18 22.37
C ARG A 153 1.95 -6.39 22.16
N GLY A 154 1.84 -5.10 21.86
CA GLY A 154 2.99 -4.20 21.72
C GLY A 154 3.79 -4.05 23.02
N ILE A 155 3.10 -3.94 24.16
CA ILE A 155 3.73 -3.92 25.48
C ILE A 155 4.46 -5.25 25.74
N GLY A 156 3.80 -6.38 25.51
CA GLY A 156 4.38 -7.71 25.67
C GLY A 156 5.65 -7.90 24.82
N ALA A 157 5.62 -7.51 23.55
CA ALA A 157 6.78 -7.55 22.66
C ALA A 157 7.93 -6.63 23.14
N SER A 158 7.60 -5.45 23.67
CA SER A 158 8.60 -4.53 24.25
C SER A 158 9.28 -5.13 25.47
N LEU A 159 8.52 -5.80 26.34
CA LEU A 159 9.04 -6.49 27.52
C LEU A 159 9.89 -7.71 27.18
N GLN A 160 9.50 -8.50 26.16
CA GLN A 160 10.33 -9.60 25.65
C GLN A 160 11.71 -9.11 25.21
N ARG A 161 11.77 -8.01 24.45
CA ARG A 161 13.05 -7.41 24.03
C ARG A 161 13.89 -6.85 25.18
N LYS A 162 13.27 -6.56 26.31
CA LYS A 162 13.94 -6.14 27.56
C LYS A 162 14.34 -7.33 28.45
N GLY A 163 14.07 -8.57 28.03
CA GLY A 163 14.28 -9.77 28.85
C GLY A 163 13.32 -9.92 30.03
N LYS A 164 12.23 -9.13 30.06
CA LYS A 164 11.22 -9.15 31.13
C LYS A 164 10.09 -10.14 30.80
N TYR A 165 10.44 -11.41 30.65
CA TYR A 165 9.54 -12.44 30.13
C TYR A 165 8.31 -12.68 31.01
N LYS A 166 8.44 -12.64 32.35
CA LYS A 166 7.30 -12.82 33.26
C LYS A 166 6.25 -11.73 33.10
N ASP A 167 6.69 -10.48 32.95
CA ASP A 167 5.79 -9.36 32.72
C ASP A 167 5.15 -9.45 31.33
N ALA A 168 5.93 -9.87 30.31
CA ALA A 168 5.42 -10.07 28.96
C ALA A 168 4.30 -11.13 28.91
N VAL A 169 4.43 -12.22 29.65
CA VAL A 169 3.36 -13.25 29.77
C VAL A 169 2.06 -12.63 30.25
N ASN A 170 2.09 -11.70 31.21
CA ASN A 170 0.87 -11.07 31.72
C ASN A 170 0.16 -10.26 30.62
N TYR A 171 0.89 -9.48 29.82
CA TYR A 171 0.31 -8.67 28.75
C TYR A 171 -0.16 -9.51 27.55
N HIS A 172 0.54 -10.59 27.21
CA HIS A 172 0.05 -11.52 26.20
C HIS A 172 -1.17 -12.32 26.68
N SER A 173 -1.23 -12.67 27.97
CA SER A 173 -2.41 -13.31 28.57
C SER A 173 -3.61 -12.36 28.62
N MET A 174 -3.37 -11.06 28.80
CA MET A 174 -4.41 -10.03 28.70
C MET A 174 -5.05 -10.00 27.30
N VAL A 175 -4.29 -10.22 26.22
CA VAL A 175 -4.84 -10.33 24.86
C VAL A 175 -5.88 -11.45 24.79
N LEU A 176 -5.56 -12.63 25.34
CA LEU A 176 -6.47 -13.77 25.39
C LEU A 176 -7.74 -13.45 26.21
N ALA A 177 -7.58 -12.82 27.38
CA ALA A 177 -8.70 -12.42 28.22
C ALA A 177 -9.62 -11.37 27.54
N ILE A 178 -9.07 -10.46 26.73
CA ILE A 178 -9.88 -9.52 25.95
C ILE A 178 -10.69 -10.27 24.88
N SER A 179 -10.06 -11.21 24.16
CA SER A 179 -10.74 -12.02 23.16
C SER A 179 -11.89 -12.85 23.74
N GLU A 180 -11.70 -13.43 24.93
CA GLU A 180 -12.76 -14.17 25.64
C GLU A 180 -13.97 -13.29 25.99
N ARG A 181 -13.74 -12.03 26.40
CA ARG A 181 -14.82 -11.08 26.71
C ARG A 181 -15.51 -10.54 25.47
N GLY A 182 -14.75 -10.32 24.38
CA GLY A 182 -15.23 -9.70 23.14
C GLY A 182 -15.81 -10.68 22.11
N GLY A 183 -15.63 -11.99 22.29
CA GLY A 183 -16.08 -13.01 21.34
C GLY A 183 -15.30 -13.03 20.02
N GLU A 184 -14.14 -12.37 19.96
CA GLU A 184 -13.31 -12.26 18.76
C GLU A 184 -11.96 -12.95 18.99
N SER A 185 -11.70 -14.05 18.28
CA SER A 185 -10.46 -14.84 18.41
C SER A 185 -9.24 -14.19 17.74
N SER A 186 -9.41 -13.10 17.00
CA SER A 186 -8.31 -12.44 16.28
C SER A 186 -7.17 -12.06 17.23
N GLY A 187 -5.98 -12.58 16.94
CA GLY A 187 -4.78 -12.32 17.73
C GLY A 187 -4.46 -13.33 18.83
N ASN A 188 -5.30 -14.37 19.02
CA ASN A 188 -5.10 -15.40 20.04
C ASN A 188 -3.93 -16.31 19.71
N THR A 189 -3.84 -16.72 18.44
CA THR A 189 -2.77 -17.56 17.93
C THR A 189 -1.42 -16.92 18.23
N GLU A 190 -1.20 -15.66 17.84
CA GLU A 190 0.06 -14.96 18.13
C GLU A 190 0.32 -14.79 19.63
N ALA A 191 -0.71 -14.62 20.45
CA ALA A 191 -0.56 -14.52 21.91
C ALA A 191 -0.11 -15.86 22.52
N TYR A 192 -0.67 -17.00 22.08
CA TYR A 192 -0.23 -18.31 22.55
C TYR A 192 1.23 -18.59 22.21
N GLY A 193 1.65 -18.30 20.96
CA GLY A 193 3.04 -18.43 20.54
C GLY A 193 3.97 -17.54 21.37
N ALA A 194 3.61 -16.27 21.57
CA ALA A 194 4.43 -15.33 22.33
C ALA A 194 4.54 -15.70 23.82
N ILE A 195 3.49 -16.25 24.44
CA ILE A 195 3.53 -16.78 25.81
C ILE A 195 4.44 -18.01 25.89
N ALA A 196 4.35 -18.91 24.91
CA ALA A 196 5.20 -20.09 24.84
C ALA A 196 6.68 -19.69 24.74
N ASP A 197 7.01 -18.75 23.85
CA ASP A 197 8.37 -18.20 23.71
C ASP A 197 8.87 -17.60 25.04
N CYS A 198 8.02 -16.84 25.75
CA CYS A 198 8.40 -16.29 27.06
C CYS A 198 8.71 -17.39 28.08
N TYR A 199 7.94 -18.48 28.12
CA TYR A 199 8.21 -19.59 29.04
C TYR A 199 9.46 -20.38 28.66
N THR A 200 9.76 -20.52 27.37
CA THR A 200 11.02 -21.08 26.88
C THR A 200 12.20 -20.28 27.41
N GLU A 201 12.16 -18.95 27.30
CA GLU A 201 13.21 -18.05 27.79
C GLU A 201 13.33 -18.05 29.33
N ILE A 202 12.23 -18.29 30.05
CA ILE A 202 12.25 -18.47 31.51
C ILE A 202 12.85 -19.83 31.92
N GLY A 203 12.84 -20.82 31.02
CA GLY A 203 13.26 -22.20 31.27
C GLY A 203 12.14 -23.12 31.78
N ASP A 204 10.89 -22.68 31.77
CA ASP A 204 9.72 -23.49 32.14
C ASP A 204 9.17 -24.20 30.89
N LEU A 205 9.89 -25.22 30.45
CA LEU A 205 9.61 -25.93 29.20
C LEU A 205 8.26 -26.68 29.22
N GLU A 206 7.80 -27.10 30.41
CA GLU A 206 6.49 -27.75 30.54
C GLU A 206 5.34 -26.79 30.22
N LYS A 207 5.41 -25.55 30.72
CA LYS A 207 4.42 -24.53 30.36
C LYS A 207 4.57 -24.10 28.91
N ALA A 208 5.80 -23.93 28.43
CA ALA A 208 6.04 -23.58 27.02
C ALA A 208 5.36 -24.59 26.08
N ALA A 209 5.58 -25.90 26.30
CA ALA A 209 4.96 -26.96 25.51
C ALA A 209 3.43 -26.87 25.50
N LYS A 210 2.79 -26.69 26.67
CA LYS A 210 1.33 -26.54 26.76
C LYS A 210 0.80 -25.35 25.96
N PHE A 211 1.55 -24.25 25.90
CA PHE A 211 1.15 -23.08 25.11
C PHE A 211 1.43 -23.26 23.62
N TYR A 212 2.49 -23.97 23.23
CA TYR A 212 2.70 -24.36 21.83
C TYR A 212 1.63 -25.33 21.33
N ASP A 213 1.17 -26.28 22.15
CA ASP A 213 0.06 -27.17 21.79
C ASP A 213 -1.21 -26.37 21.49
N LYS A 214 -1.50 -25.35 22.31
CA LYS A 214 -2.62 -24.43 22.07
C LYS A 214 -2.44 -23.61 20.81
N TYR A 215 -1.23 -23.09 20.57
CA TYR A 215 -0.88 -22.35 19.35
C TYR A 215 -1.13 -23.20 18.09
N ILE A 216 -0.66 -24.45 18.09
CA ILE A 216 -0.86 -25.38 16.97
C ILE A 216 -2.34 -25.71 16.80
N ALA A 217 -3.04 -26.03 17.89
CA ALA A 217 -4.47 -26.33 17.84
C ALA A 217 -5.29 -25.16 17.28
N THR A 218 -4.92 -23.90 17.55
CA THR A 218 -5.59 -22.74 16.96
C THR A 218 -5.30 -22.57 15.47
N LEU A 219 -4.08 -22.88 15.01
CA LEU A 219 -3.73 -22.80 13.58
C LEU A 219 -4.50 -23.81 12.72
N GLU A 220 -4.91 -24.94 13.31
CA GLU A 220 -5.68 -25.98 12.61
C GLU A 220 -7.17 -25.62 12.47
N LEU A 221 -7.64 -24.59 13.18
CA LEU A 221 -9.05 -24.17 13.22
C LEU A 221 -9.36 -22.95 12.33
N ASP A 222 -8.33 -22.18 11.94
CA ASP A 222 -8.41 -20.99 11.08
C ASP A 222 -8.26 -21.34 9.58
#